data_AF-A0ABD2IHE1-F1
#
_entry.id   AF-A0ABD2IHE1-F1
#
_cell.length_a   1.000
_cell.length_b   1.000
_cell.length_c   1.000
_cell.angle_alpha   90.00
_cell.angle_beta   90.00
_cell.angle_gamma   90.00
#
_symmetry.space_group_name_H-M   'P 1'
#
loop_
_entity.id
_entity.type
_entity.pdbx_description
1 polymer ?
#
loop_
_entity_poly.entity_id
_entity_poly.type
_entity_poly.pdbx_seq_one_letter_code
_entity_poly.pdbx_strand_id
1 'polypeptide(L)'
;MRMDQQLNTILEEKIPAFVLEVNEIVEMIDNEQKPLESKFIQQLIDKAGPIYVDAMVDHLHLWSKVRILKLDKQIKDDVSTMEVLEAIEGQVSKNHECFAKEYSEMIITYHTDRTKLERDLHRSQGNEALVEFDQRFIDFLRIKLEESRDFVLVLLKLAEEKMDLLLTSSEKQKAKKNEHMSMYN
;
A
#
# COMPACT_ATOMS: atom_id res chain seq x y z
N MET A 1 14.23 -8.60 16.82
CA MET A 1 13.09 -9.52 17.05
C MET A 1 11.73 -8.94 16.67
N ARG A 2 11.21 -7.83 17.27
CA ARG A 2 9.84 -7.35 16.97
C ARG A 2 9.58 -6.92 15.51
N MET A 3 10.57 -6.30 14.86
CA MET A 3 10.41 -5.71 13.52
C MET A 3 10.52 -6.75 12.38
N ASP A 4 11.35 -7.78 12.55
CA ASP A 4 11.51 -8.84 11.54
C ASP A 4 10.26 -9.73 11.48
N GLN A 5 9.67 -10.02 12.64
CA GLN A 5 8.38 -10.72 12.73
C GLN A 5 7.26 -9.90 12.10
N GLN A 6 7.21 -8.59 12.36
CA GLN A 6 6.24 -7.70 11.72
C GLN A 6 6.41 -7.66 10.20
N LEU A 7 7.65 -7.66 9.71
CA LEU A 7 7.93 -7.69 8.28
C LEU A 7 7.48 -9.00 7.64
N ASN A 8 7.74 -10.14 8.28
CA ASN A 8 7.22 -11.43 7.83
C ASN A 8 5.70 -11.43 7.76
N THR A 9 5.02 -10.99 8.81
CA THR A 9 3.55 -10.88 8.81
C THR A 9 3.06 -9.97 7.69
N ILE A 10 3.73 -8.85 7.42
CA ILE A 10 3.35 -7.95 6.31
C ILE A 10 3.49 -8.67 4.97
N LEU A 11 4.64 -9.30 4.72
CA LEU A 11 4.94 -9.92 3.42
C LEU A 11 4.15 -11.20 3.17
N GLU A 12 3.99 -12.05 4.18
CA GLU A 12 3.40 -13.39 4.03
C GLU A 12 1.89 -13.42 4.25
N GLU A 13 1.34 -12.50 5.06
CA GLU A 13 -0.09 -12.53 5.41
C GLU A 13 -0.82 -11.28 4.91
N LYS A 14 -0.31 -10.08 5.21
CA LYS A 14 -1.07 -8.85 4.94
C LYS A 14 -1.07 -8.42 3.49
N ILE A 15 0.07 -8.52 2.79
CA ILE A 15 0.14 -8.20 1.36
C ILE A 15 -0.80 -9.11 0.56
N PRO A 16 -0.78 -10.45 0.74
CA PRO A 16 -1.74 -11.32 0.08
C PRO A 16 -3.21 -10.97 0.40
N ALA A 17 -3.52 -10.68 1.68
CA ALA A 17 -4.86 -10.27 2.09
C ALA A 17 -5.28 -8.97 1.38
N PHE A 18 -4.42 -7.96 1.36
CA PHE A 18 -4.64 -6.69 0.66
C PHE A 18 -4.97 -6.90 -0.82
N VAL A 19 -4.20 -7.76 -1.51
CA VAL A 19 -4.45 -8.06 -2.94
C VAL A 19 -5.82 -8.69 -3.15
N LEU A 20 -6.24 -9.60 -2.26
CA LEU A 20 -7.56 -10.23 -2.32
C LEU A 20 -8.67 -9.22 -2.07
N GLU A 21 -8.56 -8.42 -1.02
CA GLU A 21 -9.58 -7.40 -0.67
C GLU A 21 -9.74 -6.36 -1.77
N VAL A 22 -8.63 -5.93 -2.39
CA VAL A 22 -8.68 -5.04 -3.56
C VAL A 22 -9.40 -5.70 -4.73
N ASN A 23 -9.07 -6.95 -5.06
CA ASN A 23 -9.73 -7.67 -6.16
C ASN A 23 -11.22 -7.84 -5.91
N GLU A 24 -11.64 -8.15 -4.68
CA GLU A 24 -13.06 -8.22 -4.32
C GLU A 24 -13.78 -6.89 -4.54
N ILE A 25 -13.17 -5.76 -4.17
CA ILE A 25 -13.76 -4.43 -4.39
C ILE A 25 -13.85 -4.11 -5.88
N VAL A 26 -12.81 -4.41 -6.66
CA VAL A 26 -12.83 -4.22 -8.12
C VAL A 26 -13.91 -5.07 -8.76
N GLU A 27 -14.04 -6.34 -8.36
CA GLU A 27 -15.12 -7.21 -8.83
C GLU A 27 -16.51 -6.70 -8.43
N MET A 28 -16.66 -6.14 -7.22
CA MET A 28 -17.92 -5.49 -6.82
C MET A 28 -18.26 -4.31 -7.74
N ILE A 29 -17.27 -3.49 -8.10
CA ILE A 29 -17.45 -2.37 -9.04
C ILE A 29 -17.83 -2.87 -10.44
N ASP A 30 -17.13 -3.90 -10.93
CA ASP A 30 -17.30 -4.41 -12.29
C ASP A 30 -18.65 -5.15 -12.48
N ASN A 31 -19.20 -5.72 -11.41
CA ASN A 31 -20.47 -6.44 -11.44
C ASN A 31 -21.71 -5.57 -11.16
N GLU A 32 -21.53 -4.32 -10.71
CA GLU A 32 -22.66 -3.46 -10.34
C GLU A 32 -23.38 -2.90 -11.57
N GLN A 33 -24.72 -2.90 -11.53
CA GLN A 33 -25.52 -2.37 -12.64
C GLN A 33 -25.72 -0.85 -12.48
N LYS A 34 -25.57 -0.11 -13.59
CA LYS A 34 -25.80 1.34 -13.61
C LYS A 34 -27.29 1.67 -13.65
N PRO A 35 -27.73 2.80 -13.04
CA PRO A 35 -26.93 3.80 -12.33
C PRO A 35 -26.53 3.36 -10.93
N LEU A 36 -25.33 3.77 -10.51
CA LEU A 36 -24.78 3.40 -9.20
C LEU A 36 -25.57 4.09 -8.08
N GLU A 37 -26.06 3.30 -7.14
CA GLU A 37 -26.79 3.84 -6.00
C GLU A 37 -25.84 4.45 -4.96
N SER A 38 -26.25 5.54 -4.31
CA SER A 38 -25.45 6.18 -3.25
C SER A 38 -25.06 5.20 -2.12
N LYS A 39 -25.92 4.21 -1.82
CA LYS A 39 -25.62 3.15 -0.84
C LYS A 39 -24.46 2.25 -1.26
N PHE A 40 -24.38 1.92 -2.55
CA PHE A 40 -23.28 1.13 -3.09
C PHE A 40 -21.96 1.89 -2.96
N ILE A 41 -21.97 3.20 -3.26
CA ILE A 41 -20.78 4.04 -3.14
C ILE A 41 -20.33 4.15 -1.68
N GLN A 42 -21.27 4.28 -0.74
CA GLN A 42 -20.95 4.23 0.70
C GLN A 42 -20.30 2.91 1.09
N GLN A 43 -20.85 1.78 0.62
CA GLN A 43 -20.28 0.46 0.89
C GLN A 43 -18.85 0.32 0.36
N LEU A 44 -18.56 0.89 -0.82
CA LEU A 44 -17.21 0.90 -1.37
C LEU A 44 -16.26 1.76 -0.55
N ILE A 45 -16.70 2.93 -0.09
CA ILE A 45 -15.92 3.80 0.82
C ILE A 45 -15.61 3.07 2.13
N ASP A 46 -16.60 2.42 2.72
CA ASP A 46 -16.47 1.71 4.00
C ASP A 46 -15.51 0.51 3.89
N LYS A 47 -15.46 -0.13 2.72
CA LYS A 47 -14.52 -1.22 2.43
C LYS A 47 -13.11 -0.72 2.08
N ALA A 48 -13.01 0.27 1.20
CA ALA A 48 -11.72 0.79 0.74
C ALA A 48 -10.99 1.56 1.84
N GLY A 49 -11.70 2.34 2.67
CA GLY A 49 -11.09 3.21 3.66
C GLY A 49 -10.10 2.50 4.60
N PRO A 50 -10.51 1.42 5.30
CA PRO A 50 -9.61 0.64 6.15
C PRO A 50 -8.40 0.07 5.41
N ILE A 51 -8.60 -0.45 4.19
CA ILE A 51 -7.55 -1.03 3.34
C ILE A 51 -6.45 0.01 3.05
N TYR A 52 -6.83 1.23 2.68
CA TYR A 52 -5.89 2.33 2.45
C TYR A 52 -5.10 2.66 3.73
N VAL A 53 -5.76 2.71 4.88
CA VAL A 53 -5.10 3.01 6.17
C VAL A 53 -4.12 1.91 6.56
N ASP A 54 -4.53 0.65 6.49
CA ASP A 54 -3.69 -0.49 6.85
C ASP A 54 -2.49 -0.60 5.91
N ALA A 55 -2.70 -0.43 4.60
CA ALA A 55 -1.62 -0.36 3.62
C ALA A 55 -0.64 0.77 3.95
N MET A 56 -1.10 1.98 4.29
CA MET A 56 -0.21 3.07 4.70
C MET A 56 0.65 2.70 5.91
N VAL A 57 0.06 2.06 6.93
CA VAL A 57 0.77 1.63 8.13
C VAL A 57 1.83 0.58 7.79
N ASP A 58 1.49 -0.42 6.98
CA ASP A 58 2.42 -1.48 6.58
C ASP A 58 3.58 -0.93 5.74
N HIS A 59 3.31 0.04 4.86
CA HIS A 59 4.35 0.75 4.10
C HIS A 59 5.33 1.50 5.01
N LEU A 60 4.85 2.15 6.07
CA LEU A 60 5.73 2.82 7.04
C LEU A 60 6.64 1.83 7.79
N HIS A 61 6.15 0.62 8.08
CA HIS A 61 6.97 -0.45 8.67
C HIS A 61 8.06 -0.93 7.71
N LEU A 62 7.68 -1.20 6.45
CA LEU A 62 8.61 -1.57 5.37
C LEU A 62 9.69 -0.50 5.18
N TRP A 63 9.28 0.77 5.11
CA TRP A 63 10.20 1.89 4.96
C TRP A 63 11.19 2.01 6.11
N SER A 64 10.69 1.89 7.35
CA SER A 64 11.52 1.93 8.56
C SER A 64 12.57 0.82 8.56
N LYS A 65 12.18 -0.38 8.13
CA LYS A 65 13.07 -1.53 8.05
C LYS A 65 14.15 -1.33 6.98
N VAL A 66 13.79 -0.88 5.78
CA VAL A 66 14.75 -0.60 4.70
C VAL A 66 15.78 0.43 5.14
N ARG A 67 15.35 1.50 5.81
CA ARG A 67 16.25 2.52 6.35
C ARG A 67 17.24 1.96 7.37
N ILE A 68 16.81 1.06 8.25
CA ILE A 68 17.70 0.41 9.22
C ILE A 68 18.74 -0.45 8.51
N LEU A 69 18.35 -1.22 7.48
CA LEU A 69 19.26 -2.05 6.70
C LEU A 69 20.31 -1.20 5.97
N LYS A 70 19.91 -0.06 5.38
CA LYS A 70 20.83 0.88 4.71
C LYS A 70 21.84 1.53 5.67
N LEU A 71 21.61 1.49 6.98
CA LEU A 71 22.56 1.99 7.98
C LEU A 71 23.61 0.95 8.39
N ASP A 72 23.42 -0.33 8.05
CA ASP A 72 24.41 -1.38 8.30
C ASP A 72 25.66 -1.16 7.43
N LYS A 73 26.83 -1.20 8.07
CA LYS A 73 28.12 -1.01 7.39
C LYS A 73 28.41 -2.10 6.36
N GLN A 74 28.05 -3.35 6.63
CA GLN A 74 28.31 -4.45 5.69
C GLN A 74 27.48 -4.31 4.42
N ILE A 75 26.26 -3.78 4.55
CA ILE A 75 25.35 -3.50 3.45
C ILE A 75 25.81 -2.27 2.67
N LYS A 76 26.28 -1.22 3.35
CA LYS A 76 26.80 -0.01 2.68
C LYS A 76 27.97 -0.29 1.73
N ASP A 77 28.79 -1.27 2.08
CA ASP A 77 29.95 -1.66 1.28
C ASP A 77 29.56 -2.65 0.15
N ASP A 78 28.34 -3.18 0.16
CA ASP A 78 27.77 -4.03 -0.90
C ASP A 78 26.86 -3.21 -1.83
N VAL A 79 27.44 -2.80 -2.97
CA VAL A 79 26.77 -2.00 -4.00
C VAL A 79 25.48 -2.67 -4.50
N SER A 80 25.50 -3.99 -4.73
CA SER A 80 24.34 -4.69 -5.30
C SER A 80 23.17 -4.73 -4.32
N THR A 81 23.46 -4.97 -3.04
CA THR A 81 22.43 -4.94 -2.00
C THR A 81 21.90 -3.52 -1.78
N MET A 82 22.76 -2.50 -1.81
CA MET A 82 22.36 -1.12 -1.62
C MET A 82 21.45 -0.61 -2.74
N GLU A 83 21.74 -0.93 -4.01
CA GLU A 83 20.89 -0.59 -5.16
C GLU A 83 19.48 -1.16 -5.02
N VAL A 84 19.36 -2.40 -4.53
CA VAL A 84 18.04 -3.01 -4.30
C VAL A 84 17.30 -2.31 -3.16
N LEU A 85 17.97 -2.02 -2.05
CA LEU A 85 17.35 -1.29 -0.94
C LEU A 85 16.92 0.13 -1.34
N GLU A 86 17.64 0.78 -2.25
CA GLU A 86 17.25 2.05 -2.85
C GLU A 86 16.03 1.91 -3.77
N ALA A 87 15.97 0.87 -4.59
CA ALA A 87 14.80 0.58 -5.41
C ALA A 87 13.56 0.33 -4.54
N ILE A 88 13.69 -0.48 -3.49
CA ILE A 88 12.61 -0.75 -2.53
C ILE A 88 12.21 0.54 -1.79
N GLU A 89 13.16 1.34 -1.30
CA GLU A 89 12.84 2.61 -0.63
C GLU A 89 12.12 3.58 -1.56
N GLY A 90 12.60 3.73 -2.80
CA GLY A 90 11.98 4.59 -3.80
C GLY A 90 10.56 4.13 -4.15
N GLN A 91 10.34 2.82 -4.23
CA GLN A 91 9.03 2.23 -4.48
C GLN A 91 8.10 2.49 -3.28
N VAL A 92 8.51 2.12 -2.06
CA VAL A 92 7.71 2.33 -0.84
C VAL A 92 7.37 3.81 -0.61
N SER A 93 8.29 4.74 -0.89
CA SER A 93 8.05 6.19 -0.76
C SER A 93 6.98 6.67 -1.74
N LYS A 94 7.10 6.30 -3.02
CA LYS A 94 6.10 6.65 -4.05
C LYS A 94 4.72 6.10 -3.70
N ASN A 95 4.67 4.86 -3.20
CA ASN A 95 3.41 4.26 -2.78
C ASN A 95 2.79 5.00 -1.60
N HIS A 96 3.59 5.32 -0.58
CA HIS A 96 3.10 6.07 0.58
C HIS A 96 2.52 7.44 0.18
N GLU A 97 3.20 8.16 -0.71
CA GLU A 97 2.70 9.43 -1.26
C GLU A 97 1.40 9.24 -2.05
N CYS A 98 1.31 8.15 -2.83
CA CYS A 98 0.11 7.77 -3.58
C CYS A 98 -1.08 7.52 -2.63
N PHE A 99 -0.91 6.61 -1.66
CA PHE A 99 -1.93 6.28 -0.66
C PHE A 99 -2.34 7.50 0.17
N ALA A 100 -1.38 8.28 0.65
CA ALA A 100 -1.68 9.46 1.47
C ALA A 100 -2.48 10.51 0.68
N LYS A 101 -2.10 10.75 -0.57
CA LYS A 101 -2.80 11.68 -1.45
C LYS A 101 -4.19 11.16 -1.81
N GLU A 102 -4.30 9.93 -2.28
CA GLU A 102 -5.56 9.32 -2.70
C GLU A 102 -6.55 9.18 -1.56
N TYR A 103 -6.11 8.68 -0.41
CA TYR A 103 -6.97 8.55 0.77
C TYR A 103 -7.50 9.90 1.26
N SER A 104 -6.63 10.93 1.30
CA SER A 104 -7.00 12.27 1.77
C SER A 104 -7.82 13.09 0.78
N GLU A 105 -7.53 12.99 -0.52
CA GLU A 105 -8.21 13.79 -1.55
C GLU A 105 -9.51 13.16 -2.07
N MET A 106 -9.73 11.86 -1.86
CA MET A 106 -10.87 11.15 -2.47
C MET A 106 -11.85 10.59 -1.44
N ILE A 107 -11.40 9.70 -0.55
CA ILE A 107 -12.31 9.00 0.37
C ILE A 107 -12.89 9.97 1.39
N ILE A 108 -12.06 10.85 1.93
CA ILE A 108 -12.46 11.80 2.99
C ILE A 108 -13.34 12.93 2.44
N THR A 109 -13.10 13.38 1.21
CA THR A 109 -13.75 14.57 0.62
C THR A 109 -15.03 14.22 -0.14
N TYR A 110 -15.21 12.99 -0.63
CA TYR A 110 -16.33 12.59 -1.49
C TYR A 110 -17.69 13.06 -0.97
N HIS A 111 -18.03 12.75 0.29
CA HIS A 111 -19.31 13.14 0.87
C HIS A 111 -19.47 14.67 0.93
N THR A 112 -18.39 15.39 1.22
CA THR A 112 -18.41 16.86 1.28
C THR A 112 -18.63 17.45 -0.11
N ASP A 113 -17.91 16.96 -1.11
CA ASP A 113 -17.97 17.45 -2.48
C ASP A 113 -19.31 17.10 -3.14
N ARG A 114 -19.81 15.87 -2.92
CA ARG A 114 -21.13 15.45 -3.38
C ARG A 114 -22.25 16.29 -2.76
N THR A 115 -22.20 16.51 -1.45
CA THR A 115 -23.20 17.34 -0.75
C THR A 115 -23.16 18.79 -1.21
N LYS A 116 -21.97 19.31 -1.55
CA LYS A 116 -21.83 20.64 -2.14
C LYS A 116 -22.47 20.69 -3.53
N LEU A 117 -22.17 19.72 -4.38
CA LEU A 117 -22.74 19.60 -5.71
C LEU A 117 -24.27 19.48 -5.66
N GLU A 118 -24.82 18.67 -4.76
CA GLU A 118 -26.26 18.47 -4.57
C GLU A 118 -26.97 19.78 -4.13
N ARG A 119 -26.34 20.57 -3.26
CA ARG A 119 -26.84 21.91 -2.88
C ARG A 119 -26.80 22.90 -4.03
N ASP A 120 -25.74 22.88 -4.83
CA ASP A 120 -25.59 23.77 -5.99
C ASP A 120 -26.62 23.43 -7.08
N LEU A 121 -26.92 22.15 -7.28
CA LEU A 121 -27.88 21.63 -8.25
C LEU A 121 -29.34 21.75 -7.81
N HIS A 122 -29.65 21.88 -6.52
CA HIS A 122 -31.03 22.20 -6.09
C HIS A 122 -31.58 23.52 -6.67
N ARG A 123 -30.73 24.34 -7.32
CA ARG A 123 -31.09 25.57 -8.04
C ARG A 123 -31.29 25.40 -9.55
N SER A 124 -30.98 24.24 -10.14
CA SER A 124 -31.16 23.95 -11.57
C SER A 124 -31.23 22.43 -11.82
N GLN A 125 -32.24 21.96 -12.56
CA GLN A 125 -32.40 20.56 -13.00
C GLN A 125 -31.06 19.83 -13.23
N GLY A 126 -30.72 18.80 -12.43
CA GLY A 126 -29.44 18.12 -12.61
C GLY A 126 -29.26 16.84 -11.81
N ASN A 127 -30.11 15.83 -12.01
CA ASN A 127 -29.82 14.47 -11.51
C ASN A 127 -28.61 13.85 -12.27
N GLU A 128 -28.43 14.20 -13.55
CA GLU A 128 -27.34 13.69 -14.39
C GLU A 128 -25.95 14.12 -13.91
N ALA A 129 -25.79 15.35 -13.42
CA ALA A 129 -24.51 15.83 -12.91
C ALA A 129 -24.06 15.08 -11.64
N LEU A 130 -25.02 14.66 -10.78
CA LEU A 130 -24.73 13.81 -9.63
C LEU A 130 -24.33 12.41 -10.08
N VAL A 131 -25.04 11.83 -11.04
CA VAL A 131 -24.71 10.51 -11.61
C VAL A 131 -23.32 10.51 -12.24
N GLU A 132 -22.95 11.56 -12.99
CA GLU A 132 -21.62 11.68 -13.58
C GLU A 132 -20.53 11.90 -12.52
N PHE A 133 -20.83 12.67 -11.46
CA PHE A 133 -19.91 12.83 -10.33
C PHE A 133 -19.65 11.50 -9.63
N ASP A 134 -20.72 10.77 -9.31
CA ASP A 134 -20.68 9.47 -8.65
C ASP A 134 -19.92 8.44 -9.51
N GLN A 135 -20.14 8.43 -10.83
CA GLN A 135 -19.40 7.55 -11.74
C GLN A 135 -17.90 7.88 -11.80
N ARG A 136 -17.54 9.17 -11.88
CA ARG A 136 -16.13 9.59 -11.92
C ARG A 136 -15.38 9.20 -10.65
N PHE A 137 -16.05 9.30 -9.50
CA PHE A 137 -15.49 8.83 -8.24
C PHE A 137 -15.18 7.33 -8.29
N ILE A 138 -16.12 6.53 -8.81
CA ILE A 138 -15.98 5.07 -8.88
C ILE A 138 -14.90 4.64 -9.87
N ASP A 139 -14.87 5.24 -11.05
CA ASP A 139 -13.84 4.96 -12.06
C ASP A 139 -12.45 5.28 -11.50
N PHE A 140 -12.33 6.41 -10.81
CA PHE A 140 -11.09 6.80 -10.16
C PHE A 140 -10.71 5.83 -9.03
N LEU A 141 -11.64 5.49 -8.12
CA LEU A 141 -11.41 4.54 -7.02
C LEU A 141 -10.93 3.19 -7.57
N ARG A 142 -11.58 2.67 -8.61
CA ARG A 142 -11.20 1.43 -9.29
C ARG A 142 -9.75 1.47 -9.78
N ILE A 143 -9.40 2.51 -10.55
CA ILE A 143 -8.04 2.68 -11.09
C ILE A 143 -7.02 2.74 -9.95
N LYS A 144 -7.32 3.47 -8.88
CA LYS A 144 -6.39 3.65 -7.76
C LYS A 144 -6.18 2.40 -6.92
N LEU A 145 -7.23 1.61 -6.73
CA LEU A 145 -7.13 0.30 -6.10
C LEU A 145 -6.25 -0.64 -6.96
N GLU A 146 -6.48 -0.70 -8.27
CA GLU A 146 -5.67 -1.51 -9.19
C GLU A 146 -4.20 -1.08 -9.22
N GLU A 147 -3.93 0.22 -9.33
CA GLU A 147 -2.57 0.77 -9.27
C GLU A 147 -1.88 0.38 -7.95
N SER A 148 -2.59 0.52 -6.82
CA SER A 148 -2.07 0.16 -5.50
C SER A 148 -1.75 -1.34 -5.38
N ARG A 149 -2.64 -2.21 -5.88
CA ARG A 149 -2.43 -3.67 -5.95
C ARG A 149 -1.19 -4.01 -6.76
N ASP A 150 -1.12 -3.51 -7.98
CA ASP A 150 -0.03 -3.83 -8.90
C ASP A 150 1.32 -3.37 -8.33
N PHE A 151 1.32 -2.21 -7.66
CA PHE A 151 2.51 -1.68 -7.03
C PHE A 151 2.95 -2.49 -5.80
N VAL A 152 2.02 -2.96 -4.97
CA VAL A 152 2.30 -3.86 -3.85
C VAL A 152 2.82 -5.22 -4.35
N LEU A 153 2.32 -5.73 -5.47
CA LEU A 153 2.84 -6.95 -6.09
C LEU A 153 4.29 -6.80 -6.60
N VAL A 154 4.64 -5.63 -7.16
CA VAL A 154 6.03 -5.31 -7.51
C VAL A 154 6.91 -5.32 -6.26
N LEU A 155 6.44 -4.71 -5.17
CA LEU A 155 7.17 -4.70 -3.91
C LEU A 155 7.37 -6.11 -3.35
N LEU A 156 6.33 -6.95 -3.38
CA LEU A 156 6.41 -8.35 -2.94
C LEU A 156 7.45 -9.10 -3.75
N LYS A 157 7.44 -8.98 -5.07
CA LYS A 157 8.43 -9.65 -5.94
C LYS A 157 9.86 -9.22 -5.63
N LEU A 158 10.09 -7.91 -5.46
CA LEU A 158 11.40 -7.38 -5.06
C LEU A 158 11.82 -7.88 -3.68
N ALA A 159 10.88 -7.99 -2.75
CA ALA A 159 11.12 -8.51 -1.42
C ALA A 159 11.42 -10.02 -1.44
N GLU A 160 10.69 -10.83 -2.19
CA GLU A 160 10.90 -12.28 -2.34
C GLU A 160 12.27 -12.60 -2.93
N GLU A 161 12.66 -11.90 -4.00
CA GLU A 161 13.97 -12.08 -4.65
C GLU A 161 15.15 -11.82 -3.71
N LYS A 162 14.92 -11.10 -2.60
CA LYS A 162 15.94 -10.68 -1.63
C LYS A 162 15.49 -10.85 -0.17
N MET A 163 14.58 -11.80 0.08
CA MET A 163 13.92 -11.97 1.39
C MET A 163 14.94 -12.24 2.49
N ASP A 164 15.98 -13.01 2.19
CA ASP A 164 17.08 -13.31 3.10
C ASP A 164 17.82 -12.05 3.58
N LEU A 165 17.94 -11.02 2.74
CA LEU A 165 18.56 -9.74 3.11
C LEU A 165 17.64 -8.91 4.00
N LEU A 166 16.34 -8.87 3.70
CA LEU A 166 15.35 -8.15 4.49
C LEU A 166 15.17 -8.78 5.88
N LEU A 167 15.28 -10.10 5.97
CA LEU A 167 15.09 -10.87 7.20
C LEU A 167 16.39 -11.17 7.96
N THR A 168 17.56 -10.81 7.44
CA THR A 168 18.79 -10.91 8.23
C THR A 168 18.72 -9.96 9.43
N SER A 169 18.45 -10.55 10.59
CA SER A 169 18.74 -9.91 11.86
C SER A 169 20.26 -9.76 12.01
N SER A 170 20.70 -8.69 12.67
CA SER A 170 22.11 -8.50 13.05
C SER A 170 22.67 -9.65 13.91
N GLU A 171 21.82 -10.57 14.38
CA GLU A 171 22.21 -11.76 15.14
C GLU A 171 22.84 -12.86 14.27
N LYS A 172 22.38 -13.08 13.02
CA LYS A 172 23.06 -14.00 12.08
C LYS A 172 24.46 -13.50 11.72
N GLN A 173 24.67 -12.18 11.67
CA GLN A 173 26.00 -11.58 11.49
C GLN A 173 26.87 -11.70 12.76
N LYS A 174 26.31 -11.57 13.97
CA LYS A 174 27.05 -11.82 15.23
C LYS A 174 27.47 -13.28 15.39
N ALA A 175 26.63 -14.23 14.98
CA ALA A 175 26.97 -15.66 15.02
C ALA A 175 28.15 -16.00 14.09
N LYS A 176 28.14 -15.50 12.84
CA LYS A 176 29.27 -15.66 11.90
C LYS A 176 30.57 -15.04 12.41
N LYS A 177 30.50 -13.93 13.17
CA LYS A 177 31.68 -13.29 13.76
C LYS A 177 32.28 -14.12 14.91
N ASN A 178 31.46 -14.84 15.67
CA ASN A 178 31.91 -15.72 16.74
C ASN A 178 32.47 -17.05 16.24
N GLU A 179 31.95 -17.59 15.13
CA GLU A 179 32.52 -18.78 14.49
C GLU A 179 33.93 -18.52 13.94
N HIS A 180 34.19 -17.34 13.35
CA HIS A 180 35.53 -16.97 12.93
C HIS A 180 36.50 -16.72 14.09
N MET A 181 36.03 -16.25 15.25
CA MET A 181 36.88 -16.11 16.44
C MET A 181 37.20 -17.45 17.11
N SER A 182 36.31 -18.45 16.99
CA SER A 182 36.52 -19.80 17.54
C SER A 182 37.48 -20.67 16.74
N MET A 183 37.80 -20.30 15.49
CA MET A 183 38.83 -21.01 14.69
C MET A 183 40.25 -20.53 14.96
N TYR A 184 40.43 -19.49 15.78
CA TYR A 184 41.73 -18.92 16.15
C TYR A 184 42.06 -19.07 17.65
N ASN A 185 41.34 -19.93 18.38
CA ASN A 185 41.68 -20.37 19.74
C ASN A 185 42.05 -21.85 19.76
#